data_AF-A0A7X7QNP4-F1
#
_entry.id   AF-A0A7X7QNP4-F1
#
_cell.length_a   1.000
_cell.length_b   1.000
_cell.length_c   1.000
_cell.angle_alpha   90.00
_cell.angle_beta   90.00
_cell.angle_gamma   90.00
#
_symmetry.space_group_name_H-M   'P 1'
#
loop_
_entity.id
_entity.type
_entity.pdbx_description
1 polymer ?
#
loop_
_entity_poly.entity_id
_entity_poly.type
_entity_poly.pdbx_seq_one_letter_code
_entity_poly.pdbx_strand_id
1 'polypeptide(L)'
;MDQGSTEINGPHQGAWVEDFAGEDWFVHFQDRGAYGRITHLQPMRWENDWPIIGNAAPGATRGEPVLVHALPSARLPQRQPLSLQASDPFAGDELGLQWQWYGNPPKQAWSFDGGLRLAAQNADRNPAFSLWNKPNVLTQKLICPACEVAVDLDAQALADGNAAGLALLGAAYMALRVRREAGVCTLELVQAAEAGAEELLQTLELKEPACRLSLRIAEVDGQPLARFGYTACEEEHYFDETFVPRENTWTGVKPALFAI
;
A
#
# COMPACT_ATOMS: atom_id res chain seq x y z
N MET A 1 5.68 29.04 -0.08
CA MET A 1 4.68 28.51 -1.03
C MET A 1 3.40 28.29 -0.26
N ASP A 2 2.27 28.69 -0.82
CA ASP A 2 0.94 28.47 -0.23
C ASP A 2 0.13 27.59 -1.20
N GLN A 3 -0.81 26.77 -0.71
CA GLN A 3 -1.58 25.85 -1.56
C GLN A 3 -2.31 26.59 -2.71
N GLY A 4 -2.84 27.77 -2.39
CA GLY A 4 -3.51 28.65 -3.35
C GLY A 4 -4.69 27.96 -4.04
N SER A 5 -4.68 27.99 -5.37
CA SER A 5 -5.72 27.40 -6.22
C SER A 5 -5.57 25.91 -6.51
N THR A 6 -4.53 25.27 -5.96
CA THR A 6 -4.18 23.88 -6.29
C THR A 6 -4.73 22.87 -5.29
N GLU A 7 -4.79 21.60 -5.71
CA GLU A 7 -5.14 20.48 -4.83
C GLU A 7 -3.96 20.01 -3.96
N ILE A 8 -2.77 20.58 -4.18
CA ILE A 8 -1.53 20.20 -3.48
C ILE A 8 -1.51 20.90 -2.12
N ASN A 9 -2.21 20.28 -1.16
CA ASN A 9 -2.23 20.71 0.23
C ASN A 9 -0.87 20.52 0.92
N GLY A 10 -0.73 21.17 2.08
CA GLY A 10 0.44 21.03 2.93
C GLY A 10 1.78 21.24 2.20
N PRO A 11 2.00 22.33 1.43
CA PRO A 11 3.30 22.64 0.84
C PRO A 11 4.32 23.07 1.91
N HIS A 12 4.68 22.14 2.79
CA HIS A 12 5.49 22.34 3.99
C HIS A 12 6.46 21.17 4.16
N GLN A 13 7.45 21.36 5.05
CA GLN A 13 8.61 20.48 5.16
C GLN A 13 9.32 20.30 3.80
N GLY A 14 10.31 19.41 3.73
CA GLY A 14 11.05 19.15 2.50
C GLY A 14 12.45 19.75 2.47
N ALA A 15 12.99 19.87 1.27
CA ALA A 15 14.36 20.31 1.04
C ALA A 15 14.50 21.05 -0.29
N TRP A 16 15.36 22.06 -0.28
CA TRP A 16 15.95 22.62 -1.49
C TRP A 16 16.99 21.65 -2.03
N VAL A 17 16.93 21.41 -3.33
CA VAL A 17 17.92 20.63 -4.08
C VAL A 17 18.32 21.40 -5.34
N GLU A 18 19.57 21.25 -5.75
CA GLU A 18 20.09 21.80 -7.00
C GLU A 18 20.28 20.64 -7.99
N ASP A 19 19.93 20.85 -9.25
CA ASP A 19 20.18 19.87 -10.31
C ASP A 19 21.61 19.99 -10.89
N PHE A 20 21.97 19.12 -11.84
CA PHE A 20 23.31 19.14 -12.44
C PHE A 20 23.61 20.37 -13.31
N ALA A 21 22.61 21.17 -13.65
CA ALA A 21 22.75 22.41 -14.39
C ALA A 21 22.79 23.65 -13.48
N GLY A 22 22.64 23.46 -12.16
CA GLY A 22 22.55 24.56 -11.21
C GLY A 22 21.14 25.14 -11.06
N GLU A 23 20.11 24.45 -11.54
CA GLU A 23 18.71 24.87 -11.39
C GLU A 23 18.21 24.50 -9.99
N ASP A 24 17.50 25.43 -9.33
CA ASP A 24 16.94 25.25 -8.00
C ASP A 24 15.57 24.55 -8.04
N TRP A 25 15.41 23.57 -7.15
CA TRP A 25 14.17 22.83 -6.99
C TRP A 25 13.84 22.64 -5.51
N PHE A 26 12.56 22.44 -5.23
CA PHE A 26 12.08 22.16 -3.89
C PHE A 26 11.30 20.85 -3.85
N VAL A 27 11.79 19.90 -3.07
CA VAL A 27 11.10 18.63 -2.80
C VAL A 27 10.25 18.80 -1.55
N HIS A 28 8.97 18.51 -1.62
CA HIS A 28 8.07 18.48 -0.46
C HIS A 28 7.07 17.33 -0.60
N PHE A 29 6.13 17.21 0.34
CA PHE A 29 5.03 16.24 0.20
C PHE A 29 3.66 16.92 0.19
N GLN A 30 2.67 16.16 -0.25
CA GLN A 30 1.23 16.43 -0.15
C GLN A 30 0.61 15.33 0.71
N ASP A 31 -0.30 15.70 1.60
CA ASP A 31 -1.11 14.74 2.33
C ASP A 31 -2.27 14.24 1.46
N ARG A 32 -2.32 12.92 1.21
CA ARG A 32 -3.34 12.24 0.39
C ARG A 32 -4.12 11.21 1.21
N GLY A 33 -4.21 11.40 2.52
CA GLY A 33 -5.04 10.57 3.39
C GLY A 33 -4.64 9.10 3.32
N ALA A 34 -5.56 8.24 2.87
CA ALA A 34 -5.31 6.81 2.72
C ALA A 34 -4.09 6.46 1.83
N TYR A 35 -3.70 7.29 0.86
CA TYR A 35 -2.48 7.07 0.08
C TYR A 35 -1.20 7.49 0.81
N GLY A 36 -1.33 8.11 1.99
CA GLY A 36 -0.26 8.66 2.79
C GLY A 36 0.23 10.00 2.23
N ARG A 37 1.52 10.29 2.47
CA ARG A 37 2.16 11.53 2.03
C ARG A 37 2.96 11.27 0.76
N ILE A 38 2.52 11.83 -0.36
CA ILE A 38 3.17 11.66 -1.67
C ILE A 38 4.15 12.80 -1.92
N THR A 39 5.24 12.52 -2.61
CA THR A 39 6.32 13.50 -2.85
C THR A 39 6.07 14.29 -4.13
N HIS A 40 6.33 15.60 -4.07
CA HIS A 40 6.30 16.54 -5.18
C HIS A 40 7.67 17.16 -5.38
N LEU A 41 8.02 17.45 -6.64
CA LEU A 41 9.18 18.24 -7.01
C LEU A 41 8.67 19.55 -7.64
N GLN A 42 9.00 20.68 -7.03
CA GLN A 42 8.53 22.01 -7.42
C GLN A 42 9.67 22.84 -7.99
N PRO A 43 9.44 23.63 -9.06
CA PRO A 43 10.45 24.59 -9.52
C PRO A 43 10.68 25.65 -8.46
N MET A 44 11.91 26.11 -8.35
CA MET A 44 12.28 27.20 -7.45
C MET A 44 13.11 28.23 -8.21
N ARG A 45 12.90 29.51 -7.91
CA ARG A 45 13.73 30.60 -8.42
C ARG A 45 13.99 31.63 -7.33
N TRP A 46 15.03 32.43 -7.51
CA TRP A 46 15.36 33.51 -6.59
C TRP A 46 14.82 34.85 -7.10
N GLU A 47 14.11 35.57 -6.26
CA GLU A 47 13.68 36.94 -6.50
C GLU A 47 14.05 37.81 -5.29
N ASN A 48 14.90 38.81 -5.51
CA ASN A 48 15.41 39.70 -4.44
C ASN A 48 16.00 38.91 -3.25
N ASP A 49 16.82 37.90 -3.53
CA ASP A 49 17.45 37.01 -2.56
C ASP A 49 16.48 36.15 -1.72
N TRP A 50 15.21 36.04 -2.13
CA TRP A 50 14.22 35.14 -1.54
C TRP A 50 13.79 34.04 -2.51
N PRO A 51 13.59 32.81 -2.03
CA PRO A 51 13.14 31.71 -2.86
C PRO A 51 11.63 31.81 -3.15
N ILE A 52 11.29 31.78 -4.43
CA ILE A 52 9.92 31.63 -4.93
C ILE A 52 9.77 30.22 -5.48
N ILE A 53 9.01 29.40 -4.75
CA ILE A 53 8.75 27.99 -5.08
C ILE A 53 7.38 27.90 -5.77
N GLY A 54 7.33 27.18 -6.89
CA GLY A 54 6.14 27.03 -7.71
C GLY A 54 5.85 28.25 -8.58
N ASN A 55 4.60 28.38 -9.03
CA ASN A 55 4.15 29.50 -9.85
C ASN A 55 3.66 30.66 -8.98
N ALA A 56 4.19 31.86 -9.19
CA ALA A 56 3.72 33.05 -8.49
C ALA A 56 3.00 33.98 -9.47
N ALA A 57 1.83 34.50 -9.07
CA ALA A 57 1.15 35.55 -9.82
C ALA A 57 1.98 36.85 -9.80
N PRO A 58 1.80 37.76 -10.78
CA PRO A 58 2.47 39.05 -10.77
C PRO A 58 2.24 39.81 -9.46
N GLY A 59 3.32 40.18 -8.77
CA GLY A 59 3.27 40.89 -7.49
C GLY A 59 3.05 40.01 -6.25
N ALA A 60 2.93 38.69 -6.41
CA ALA A 60 2.87 37.76 -5.28
C ALA A 60 4.28 37.55 -4.68
N THR A 61 4.36 37.52 -3.35
CA THR A 61 5.61 37.24 -2.61
C THR A 61 5.83 35.75 -2.35
N ARG A 62 4.91 34.91 -2.82
CA ARG A 62 4.85 33.46 -2.62
C ARG A 62 4.29 32.80 -3.88
N GLY A 63 4.84 31.65 -4.26
CA GLY A 63 4.25 30.82 -5.31
C GLY A 63 3.26 29.80 -4.78
N GLU A 64 2.54 29.18 -5.71
CA GLU A 64 1.64 28.04 -5.55
C GLU A 64 2.28 26.80 -6.18
N PRO A 65 2.08 25.59 -5.60
CA PRO A 65 2.57 24.36 -6.19
C PRO A 65 2.09 24.20 -7.63
N VAL A 66 2.89 23.54 -8.46
CA VAL A 66 2.49 23.16 -9.82
C VAL A 66 2.32 21.65 -9.91
N LEU A 67 1.25 21.24 -10.58
CA LEU A 67 0.99 19.82 -10.86
C LEU A 67 1.87 19.30 -12.00
N VAL A 68 2.16 20.16 -12.98
CA VAL A 68 2.96 19.84 -14.16
C VAL A 68 3.99 20.94 -14.38
N HIS A 69 5.23 20.54 -14.59
CA HIS A 69 6.33 21.43 -14.96
C HIS A 69 7.30 20.74 -15.91
N ALA A 70 8.16 21.51 -16.55
CA ALA A 70 9.29 20.93 -17.28
C ALA A 70 10.16 20.11 -16.30
N LEU A 71 10.69 18.99 -16.75
CA LEU A 71 11.67 18.24 -15.96
C LEU A 71 12.94 19.09 -15.76
N PRO A 72 13.69 18.87 -14.66
CA PRO A 72 15.03 19.43 -14.50
C PRO A 72 15.91 19.16 -15.73
N SER A 73 16.85 20.07 -15.99
CA SER A 73 17.71 20.14 -17.17
C SER A 73 17.99 18.79 -17.87
N ALA A 74 17.71 18.75 -19.18
CA ALA A 74 17.86 17.61 -20.09
C ALA A 74 19.31 17.13 -20.34
N ARG A 75 20.28 17.55 -19.52
CA ARG A 75 21.66 17.01 -19.57
C ARG A 75 21.75 15.57 -19.08
N LEU A 76 20.69 15.06 -18.45
CA LEU A 76 20.55 13.65 -18.15
C LEU A 76 20.26 12.89 -19.46
N PRO A 77 20.95 11.77 -19.74
CA PRO A 77 20.57 10.92 -20.88
C PRO A 77 19.09 10.59 -20.74
N GLN A 78 18.34 10.62 -21.85
CA GLN A 78 16.93 10.23 -21.85
C GLN A 78 16.82 8.81 -21.31
N ARG A 79 16.46 8.68 -20.03
CA ARG A 79 16.17 7.41 -19.39
C ARG A 79 14.70 7.13 -19.62
N GLN A 80 14.39 5.86 -19.89
CA GLN A 80 13.01 5.44 -19.87
C GLN A 80 12.41 5.73 -18.48
N PRO A 81 11.13 6.14 -18.40
CA PRO A 81 10.44 6.26 -17.13
C PRO A 81 10.61 4.96 -16.33
N LEU A 82 11.12 5.09 -15.10
CA LEU A 82 11.22 3.98 -14.16
C LEU A 82 9.95 3.99 -13.30
N SER A 83 9.29 2.85 -13.18
CA SER A 83 8.24 2.63 -12.20
C SER A 83 8.82 1.94 -10.96
N LEU A 84 8.18 2.15 -9.81
CA LEU A 84 8.46 1.33 -8.64
C LEU A 84 8.06 -0.12 -8.95
N GLN A 85 8.90 -1.07 -8.52
CA GLN A 85 8.55 -2.48 -8.57
C GLN A 85 7.29 -2.72 -7.73
N ALA A 86 6.27 -3.33 -8.34
CA ALA A 86 4.99 -3.64 -7.68
C ALA A 86 4.78 -5.15 -7.55
N SER A 87 4.99 -5.89 -8.65
CA SER A 87 4.86 -7.34 -8.68
C SER A 87 6.16 -8.04 -8.27
N ASP A 88 6.01 -9.22 -7.66
CA ASP A 88 7.13 -10.08 -7.30
C ASP A 88 6.71 -11.55 -7.48
N PRO A 89 7.37 -12.32 -8.36
CA PRO A 89 7.14 -13.75 -8.47
C PRO A 89 7.82 -14.55 -7.35
N PHE A 90 8.63 -13.90 -6.49
CA PHE A 90 9.42 -14.54 -5.44
C PHE A 90 10.39 -15.62 -5.96
N ALA A 91 11.01 -15.35 -7.11
CA ALA A 91 11.92 -16.29 -7.78
C ALA A 91 13.33 -16.36 -7.16
N GLY A 92 13.68 -15.38 -6.31
CA GLY A 92 14.94 -15.36 -5.57
C GLY A 92 14.85 -15.97 -4.17
N ASP A 93 15.91 -15.82 -3.40
CA ASP A 93 16.03 -16.22 -1.99
C ASP A 93 15.95 -15.04 -1.01
N GLU A 94 15.65 -13.84 -1.53
CA GLU A 94 15.50 -12.61 -0.76
C GLU A 94 14.23 -11.85 -1.16
N LEU A 95 13.69 -11.08 -0.22
CA LEU A 95 12.58 -10.17 -0.49
C LEU A 95 13.09 -8.96 -1.29
N GLY A 96 12.39 -8.60 -2.37
CA GLY A 96 12.65 -7.35 -3.07
C GLY A 96 12.48 -6.11 -2.17
N LEU A 97 13.13 -5.00 -2.56
CA LEU A 97 13.17 -3.75 -1.76
C LEU A 97 11.81 -3.08 -1.55
N GLN A 98 10.79 -3.48 -2.32
CA GLN A 98 9.42 -3.00 -2.18
C GLN A 98 8.70 -3.55 -0.94
N TRP A 99 9.19 -4.67 -0.39
CA TRP A 99 8.58 -5.33 0.75
C TRP A 99 9.04 -4.74 2.08
N GLN A 100 8.10 -4.60 3.01
CA GLN A 100 8.35 -4.11 4.35
C GLN A 100 7.55 -4.94 5.35
N TRP A 101 8.20 -5.43 6.40
CA TRP A 101 7.47 -6.03 7.50
C TRP A 101 6.76 -4.96 8.32
N TYR A 102 5.53 -5.24 8.75
CA TYR A 102 4.75 -4.31 9.57
C TYR A 102 5.39 -4.13 10.95
N GLY A 103 5.91 -5.21 11.53
CA GLY A 103 6.75 -5.21 12.73
C GLY A 103 8.12 -5.82 12.46
N ASN A 104 8.81 -6.24 13.53
CA ASN A 104 10.06 -7.00 13.41
C ASN A 104 9.75 -8.50 13.38
N PRO A 105 9.81 -9.18 12.22
CA PRO A 105 9.46 -10.58 12.13
C PRO A 105 10.55 -11.45 12.79
N PRO A 106 10.20 -12.61 13.38
CA PRO A 106 11.21 -13.57 13.80
C PRO A 106 11.91 -14.15 12.57
N LYS A 107 13.19 -14.54 12.70
CA LYS A 107 14.00 -15.07 11.56
C LYS A 107 13.38 -16.27 10.83
N GLN A 108 12.48 -17.00 11.48
CA GLN A 108 11.82 -18.20 10.95
C GLN A 108 10.41 -17.91 10.41
N ALA A 109 9.98 -16.64 10.33
CA ALA A 109 8.65 -16.28 9.85
C ALA A 109 8.48 -16.43 8.33
N TRP A 110 9.57 -16.49 7.56
CA TRP A 110 9.49 -16.68 6.11
C TRP A 110 10.67 -17.48 5.56
N SER A 111 10.45 -18.06 4.39
CA SER A 111 11.44 -18.77 3.60
C SER A 111 11.05 -18.73 2.12
N PHE A 112 11.95 -19.16 1.24
CA PHE A 112 11.69 -19.29 -0.19
C PHE A 112 11.78 -20.76 -0.59
N ASP A 113 10.71 -21.28 -1.19
CA ASP A 113 10.59 -22.66 -1.67
C ASP A 113 9.64 -22.70 -2.87
N GLY A 114 10.17 -22.38 -4.06
CA GLY A 114 9.36 -22.19 -5.27
C GLY A 114 8.42 -20.97 -5.22
N GLY A 115 8.58 -20.11 -4.22
CA GLY A 115 7.77 -18.93 -3.93
C GLY A 115 7.99 -18.49 -2.47
N LEU A 116 7.32 -17.41 -2.05
CA LEU A 116 7.35 -16.97 -0.65
C LEU A 116 6.51 -17.89 0.23
N ARG A 117 7.13 -18.52 1.22
CA ARG A 117 6.44 -19.25 2.29
C ARG A 117 6.44 -18.44 3.57
N LEU A 118 5.25 -18.09 4.05
CA LEU A 118 5.05 -17.47 5.36
C LEU A 118 4.71 -18.54 6.40
N ALA A 119 5.48 -18.62 7.48
CA ALA A 119 5.12 -19.46 8.61
C ALA A 119 3.98 -18.80 9.38
N ALA A 120 2.92 -19.55 9.68
CA ALA A 120 1.90 -19.10 10.59
C ALA A 120 2.51 -18.90 11.98
N GLN A 121 2.46 -17.67 12.47
CA GLN A 121 2.99 -17.28 13.78
C GLN A 121 1.87 -16.65 14.59
N ASN A 122 1.91 -16.87 15.91
CA ASN A 122 0.94 -16.30 16.85
C ASN A 122 -0.50 -16.79 16.62
N ALA A 123 -0.68 -18.12 16.58
CA ALA A 123 -1.98 -18.81 16.55
C ALA A 123 -2.84 -18.60 17.81
N ASP A 124 -2.46 -17.67 18.69
CA ASP A 124 -3.29 -17.26 19.82
C ASP A 124 -4.59 -16.69 19.27
N ARG A 125 -5.66 -17.49 19.41
CA ARG A 125 -7.03 -17.25 18.94
C ARG A 125 -7.73 -16.13 19.71
N ASN A 126 -7.00 -15.31 20.46
CA ASN A 126 -7.61 -14.25 21.23
C ASN A 126 -8.07 -13.15 20.24
N PRO A 127 -9.39 -12.89 20.16
CA PRO A 127 -9.97 -11.93 19.20
C PRO A 127 -9.55 -10.48 19.46
N ALA A 128 -8.84 -10.20 20.57
CA ALA A 128 -8.15 -8.94 20.80
C ALA A 128 -6.86 -8.77 19.96
N PHE A 129 -6.36 -9.83 19.29
CA PHE A 129 -5.18 -9.76 18.43
C PHE A 129 -5.56 -9.62 16.96
N SER A 130 -5.67 -8.37 16.55
CA SER A 130 -5.73 -7.92 15.16
C SER A 130 -4.39 -8.07 14.42
N LEU A 131 -4.41 -7.92 13.09
CA LEU A 131 -3.20 -7.89 12.26
C LEU A 131 -2.19 -6.82 12.70
N TRP A 132 -2.63 -5.73 13.32
CA TRP A 132 -1.76 -4.66 13.84
C TRP A 132 -0.73 -5.16 14.85
N ASN A 133 -1.04 -6.23 15.59
CA ASN A 133 -0.19 -6.77 16.64
C ASN A 133 0.63 -7.99 16.18
N LYS A 134 0.66 -8.28 14.88
CA LYS A 134 1.34 -9.47 14.32
C LYS A 134 2.63 -9.02 13.59
N PRO A 135 3.82 -9.45 14.06
CA PRO A 135 5.09 -9.00 13.48
C PRO A 135 5.40 -9.58 12.10
N ASN A 136 4.74 -10.67 11.72
CA ASN A 136 4.91 -11.41 10.47
C ASN A 136 3.88 -11.04 9.41
N VAL A 137 3.48 -9.77 9.38
CA VAL A 137 2.65 -9.19 8.32
C VAL A 137 3.57 -8.49 7.31
N LEU A 138 3.61 -8.99 6.09
CA LEU A 138 4.45 -8.47 5.02
C LEU A 138 3.66 -7.47 4.19
N THR A 139 4.17 -6.26 4.01
CA THR A 139 3.44 -5.15 3.38
C THR A 139 4.16 -4.59 2.16
N GLN A 140 3.42 -3.97 1.25
CA GLN A 140 3.94 -3.02 0.27
C GLN A 140 3.27 -1.66 0.44
N LYS A 141 3.89 -0.60 -0.10
CA LYS A 141 3.23 0.70 -0.23
C LYS A 141 2.21 0.65 -1.36
N LEU A 142 1.08 1.34 -1.19
CA LEU A 142 0.19 1.65 -2.29
C LEU A 142 0.85 2.71 -3.18
N ILE A 143 1.14 2.38 -4.45
CA ILE A 143 1.91 3.23 -5.36
C ILE A 143 1.06 3.99 -6.40
N CYS A 144 -0.21 3.59 -6.57
CA CYS A 144 -1.14 4.17 -7.54
C CYS A 144 -2.53 4.41 -6.90
N PRO A 145 -3.27 5.46 -7.30
CA PRO A 145 -4.63 5.71 -6.83
C PRO A 145 -5.63 4.60 -7.20
N ALA A 146 -5.42 3.97 -8.36
CA ALA A 146 -6.16 2.79 -8.79
C ALA A 146 -5.17 1.67 -9.08
N CYS A 147 -5.41 0.49 -8.52
CA CYS A 147 -4.57 -0.69 -8.74
C CYS A 147 -5.31 -1.99 -8.43
N GLU A 148 -4.71 -3.08 -8.90
CA GLU A 148 -5.11 -4.44 -8.55
C GLU A 148 -3.93 -5.14 -7.88
N VAL A 149 -4.20 -5.88 -6.81
CA VAL A 149 -3.26 -6.77 -6.15
C VAL A 149 -3.84 -8.18 -6.25
N ALA A 150 -3.08 -9.09 -6.83
CA ALA A 150 -3.45 -10.50 -6.95
C ALA A 150 -2.36 -11.38 -6.33
N VAL A 151 -2.79 -12.41 -5.60
CA VAL A 151 -1.92 -13.33 -4.89
C VAL A 151 -2.38 -14.75 -5.16
N ASP A 152 -1.51 -15.59 -5.71
CA ASP A 152 -1.70 -17.03 -5.72
C ASP A 152 -1.30 -17.58 -4.35
N LEU A 153 -2.27 -18.10 -3.61
CA LEU A 153 -2.10 -18.60 -2.25
C LEU A 153 -2.35 -20.11 -2.22
N ASP A 154 -1.40 -20.84 -1.65
CA ASP A 154 -1.52 -22.27 -1.36
C ASP A 154 -1.57 -22.50 0.16
N ALA A 155 -2.73 -22.93 0.65
CA ALA A 155 -2.97 -23.24 2.06
C ALA A 155 -2.84 -24.75 2.38
N GLN A 156 -2.27 -25.57 1.48
CA GLN A 156 -2.21 -27.03 1.68
C GLN A 156 -1.46 -27.42 2.97
N ALA A 157 -0.39 -26.68 3.30
CA ALA A 157 0.41 -26.89 4.51
C ALA A 157 -0.11 -26.11 5.74
N LEU A 158 -1.24 -25.41 5.63
CA LEU A 158 -1.82 -24.66 6.74
C LEU A 158 -2.31 -25.64 7.82
N ALA A 159 -1.98 -25.39 9.08
CA ALA A 159 -2.46 -26.20 10.20
C ALA A 159 -3.89 -25.82 10.58
N ASP A 160 -4.63 -26.74 11.19
CA ASP A 160 -5.97 -26.43 11.72
C ASP A 160 -5.90 -25.34 12.79
N GLY A 161 -6.81 -24.37 12.71
CA GLY A 161 -6.86 -23.17 13.54
C GLY A 161 -6.18 -21.94 12.92
N ASN A 162 -5.33 -22.13 11.91
CA ASN A 162 -4.57 -21.04 11.31
C ASN A 162 -5.29 -20.43 10.11
N ALA A 163 -4.85 -19.23 9.73
CA ALA A 163 -5.33 -18.52 8.56
C ALA A 163 -4.18 -17.81 7.81
N ALA A 164 -4.29 -17.72 6.48
CA ALA A 164 -3.36 -16.96 5.65
C ALA A 164 -4.12 -16.18 4.58
N GLY A 165 -3.63 -15.00 4.18
CA GLY A 165 -4.39 -14.19 3.25
C GLY A 165 -3.78 -12.87 2.84
N LEU A 166 -4.63 -12.07 2.20
CA LEU A 166 -4.38 -10.73 1.70
C LEU A 166 -5.24 -9.73 2.49
N ALA A 167 -4.64 -8.65 2.96
CA ALA A 167 -5.33 -7.57 3.66
C ALA A 167 -5.02 -6.21 3.03
N LEU A 168 -5.88 -5.23 3.27
CA LEU A 168 -5.60 -3.82 3.06
C LEU A 168 -5.57 -3.13 4.43
N LEU A 169 -4.36 -2.87 4.92
CA LEU A 169 -4.08 -2.47 6.29
C LEU A 169 -3.93 -0.96 6.42
N GLY A 170 -4.76 -0.33 7.25
CA GLY A 170 -4.69 1.07 7.67
C GLY A 170 -5.02 1.22 9.15
N ALA A 171 -5.65 2.33 9.57
CA ALA A 171 -6.23 2.42 10.91
C ALA A 171 -7.40 1.45 11.11
N ALA A 172 -8.12 1.13 10.03
CA ALA A 172 -9.02 -0.02 9.90
C ALA A 172 -8.45 -0.97 8.84
N TYR A 173 -8.89 -2.23 8.80
CA TYR A 173 -8.57 -3.11 7.68
C TYR A 173 -9.73 -3.98 7.26
N MET A 174 -9.64 -4.43 6.01
CA MET A 174 -10.40 -5.55 5.47
C MET A 174 -9.40 -6.59 4.95
N ALA A 175 -9.71 -7.86 5.14
CA ALA A 175 -8.86 -8.97 4.71
C ALA A 175 -9.69 -10.10 4.12
N LEU A 176 -9.14 -10.71 3.09
CA LEU A 176 -9.62 -11.97 2.53
C LEU A 176 -8.59 -13.04 2.86
N ARG A 177 -9.03 -14.09 3.56
CA ARG A 177 -8.13 -15.14 4.06
C ARG A 177 -8.69 -16.52 3.86
N VAL A 178 -7.79 -17.48 3.71
CA VAL A 178 -8.10 -18.90 3.85
C VAL A 178 -7.88 -19.28 5.30
N ARG A 179 -8.92 -19.76 5.97
CA ARG A 179 -8.86 -20.38 7.30
C ARG A 179 -8.94 -21.89 7.12
N ARG A 180 -8.19 -22.63 7.93
CA ARG A 180 -8.33 -24.09 8.00
C ARG A 180 -8.83 -24.52 9.37
N GLU A 181 -9.88 -25.34 9.41
CA GLU A 181 -10.42 -25.91 10.65
C GLU A 181 -10.93 -27.32 10.38
N ALA A 182 -10.57 -28.27 11.24
CA ALA A 182 -10.94 -29.69 11.10
C ALA A 182 -10.68 -30.27 9.69
N GLY A 183 -9.57 -29.88 9.07
CA GLY A 183 -9.20 -30.28 7.72
C GLY A 183 -9.91 -29.57 6.56
N VAL A 184 -10.89 -28.70 6.84
CA VAL A 184 -11.65 -27.93 5.83
C VAL A 184 -11.04 -26.54 5.66
N CYS A 185 -10.89 -26.10 4.40
CA CYS A 185 -10.48 -24.72 4.09
C CYS A 185 -11.71 -23.86 3.78
N THR A 186 -11.83 -22.73 4.46
CA THR A 186 -12.86 -21.72 4.21
C THR A 186 -12.23 -20.41 3.80
N LEU A 187 -12.81 -19.75 2.81
CA LEU A 187 -12.49 -18.39 2.44
C LEU A 187 -13.33 -17.44 3.30
N GLU A 188 -12.68 -16.59 4.07
CA GLU A 188 -13.31 -15.63 4.98
C GLU A 188 -13.00 -14.19 4.57
N LEU A 189 -14.04 -13.38 4.35
CA LEU A 189 -13.91 -11.93 4.27
C LEU A 189 -14.17 -11.36 5.67
N VAL A 190 -13.18 -10.65 6.21
CA VAL A 190 -13.26 -10.05 7.54
C VAL A 190 -12.94 -8.56 7.49
N GLN A 191 -13.49 -7.80 8.42
CA GLN A 191 -13.13 -6.40 8.65
C GLN A 191 -12.82 -6.13 10.11
N ALA A 192 -11.99 -5.14 10.38
CA ALA A 192 -11.75 -4.62 11.72
C ALA A 192 -11.73 -3.08 11.68
N ALA A 193 -12.55 -2.46 12.53
CA ALA A 193 -12.47 -1.03 12.80
C ALA A 193 -11.24 -0.70 13.66
N GLU A 194 -10.90 0.58 13.79
CA GLU A 194 -9.74 1.04 14.56
C GLU A 194 -9.73 0.51 16.00
N ALA A 195 -8.70 -0.29 16.32
CA ALA A 195 -8.56 -1.01 17.60
C ALA A 195 -9.78 -1.89 17.97
N GLY A 196 -10.61 -2.25 16.98
CA GLY A 196 -11.78 -3.11 17.11
C GLY A 196 -11.45 -4.59 16.94
N ALA A 197 -12.39 -5.44 17.37
CA ALA A 197 -12.36 -6.86 17.07
C ALA A 197 -12.66 -7.10 15.58
N GLU A 198 -12.17 -8.22 15.05
CA GLU A 198 -12.54 -8.66 13.71
C GLU A 198 -14.02 -9.07 13.65
N GLU A 199 -14.70 -8.64 12.61
CA GLU A 199 -16.04 -9.05 12.21
C GLU A 199 -15.94 -9.92 10.95
N LEU A 200 -16.60 -11.09 10.96
CA LEU A 200 -16.75 -11.94 9.79
C LEU A 200 -17.92 -11.45 8.93
N LEU A 201 -17.63 -11.07 7.69
CA LEU A 201 -18.61 -10.56 6.74
C LEU A 201 -19.16 -11.66 5.84
N GLN A 202 -18.25 -12.45 5.26
CA GLN A 202 -18.59 -13.52 4.33
C GLN A 202 -17.75 -14.76 4.59
N THR A 203 -18.33 -15.92 4.33
CA THR A 203 -17.64 -17.22 4.40
C THR A 203 -18.09 -18.14 3.28
N LEU A 204 -17.13 -18.78 2.61
CA LEU A 204 -17.38 -19.80 1.60
C LEU A 204 -16.44 -20.99 1.83
N GLU A 205 -16.92 -22.20 1.63
CA GLU A 205 -16.06 -23.37 1.62
C GLU A 205 -15.25 -23.43 0.32
N LEU A 206 -13.94 -23.68 0.45
CA LEU A 206 -13.06 -23.90 -0.70
C LEU A 206 -12.98 -25.39 -1.01
N LYS A 207 -13.16 -25.72 -2.29
CA LYS A 207 -12.99 -27.10 -2.79
C LYS A 207 -11.53 -27.56 -2.75
N GLU A 208 -10.61 -26.61 -2.90
CA GLU A 208 -9.17 -26.84 -2.94
C GLU A 208 -8.47 -25.84 -2.02
N PRO A 209 -7.34 -26.21 -1.39
CA PRO A 209 -6.61 -25.33 -0.49
C PRO A 209 -5.83 -24.22 -1.23
N ALA A 210 -5.73 -24.30 -2.56
CA ALA A 210 -5.10 -23.28 -3.39
C ALA A 210 -6.16 -22.38 -4.04
N CYS A 211 -5.93 -21.07 -4.00
CA CYS A 211 -6.80 -20.10 -4.65
C CYS A 211 -6.03 -18.81 -4.99
N ARG A 212 -6.57 -18.04 -5.94
CA ARG A 212 -6.11 -16.68 -6.19
C ARG A 212 -6.98 -15.70 -5.42
N LEU A 213 -6.36 -14.83 -4.62
CA LEU A 213 -6.99 -13.73 -3.93
C LEU A 213 -6.74 -12.42 -4.69
N SER A 214 -7.77 -11.62 -4.88
CA SER A 214 -7.71 -10.32 -5.56
C SER A 214 -8.16 -9.18 -4.63
N LEU A 215 -7.53 -8.03 -4.78
CA LEU A 215 -7.92 -6.75 -4.19
C LEU A 215 -7.90 -5.70 -5.28
N ARG A 216 -9.06 -5.09 -5.56
CA ARG A 216 -9.18 -3.93 -6.44
C ARG A 216 -9.33 -2.68 -5.60
N ILE A 217 -8.56 -1.66 -5.95
CA ILE A 217 -8.65 -0.31 -5.39
C ILE A 217 -8.92 0.64 -6.54
N ALA A 218 -9.95 1.47 -6.40
CA ALA A 218 -10.27 2.55 -7.34
C ALA A 218 -10.45 3.86 -6.58
N GLU A 219 -10.17 4.99 -7.21
CA GLU A 219 -10.46 6.30 -6.64
C GLU A 219 -11.88 6.73 -7.04
N VAL A 220 -12.73 6.98 -6.04
CA VAL A 220 -14.11 7.45 -6.18
C VAL A 220 -14.25 8.71 -5.33
N ASP A 221 -14.60 9.83 -5.97
CA ASP A 221 -14.73 11.14 -5.30
C ASP A 221 -13.52 11.54 -4.45
N GLY A 222 -12.31 11.22 -4.94
CA GLY A 222 -11.05 11.52 -4.27
C GLY A 222 -10.70 10.59 -3.09
N GLN A 223 -11.47 9.53 -2.86
CA GLN A 223 -11.20 8.51 -1.84
C GLN A 223 -10.96 7.13 -2.47
N PRO A 224 -10.04 6.32 -1.93
CA PRO A 224 -9.93 4.95 -2.35
C PRO A 224 -11.17 4.15 -1.92
N LEU A 225 -11.67 3.32 -2.82
CA LEU A 225 -12.67 2.30 -2.55
C LEU A 225 -12.06 0.94 -2.91
N ALA A 226 -11.99 0.07 -1.92
CA ALA A 226 -11.43 -1.26 -2.04
C ALA A 226 -12.51 -2.34 -2.10
N ARG A 227 -12.29 -3.37 -2.92
CA ARG A 227 -13.15 -4.55 -3.04
C ARG A 227 -12.28 -5.79 -3.16
N PHE A 228 -12.61 -6.82 -2.37
CA PHE A 228 -11.92 -8.11 -2.42
C PHE A 228 -12.63 -9.09 -3.35
N GLY A 229 -11.85 -10.01 -3.90
CA GLY A 229 -12.33 -11.06 -4.77
C GLY A 229 -11.43 -12.29 -4.74
N TYR A 230 -11.87 -13.33 -5.42
CA TYR A 230 -11.14 -14.57 -5.57
C TYR A 230 -11.39 -15.18 -6.95
N THR A 231 -10.49 -16.03 -7.42
CA THR A 231 -10.71 -16.82 -8.64
C THR A 231 -11.13 -18.23 -8.28
N ALA A 232 -12.23 -18.70 -8.87
CA ALA A 232 -12.68 -20.08 -8.81
C ALA A 232 -13.09 -20.56 -10.21
N CYS A 233 -12.66 -21.75 -10.61
CA CYS A 233 -12.94 -22.30 -11.95
C CYS A 233 -12.55 -21.33 -13.10
N GLU A 234 -11.41 -20.64 -12.98
CA GLU A 234 -10.93 -19.63 -13.94
C GLU A 234 -11.78 -18.35 -14.06
N GLU A 235 -12.85 -18.22 -13.26
CA GLU A 235 -13.68 -17.03 -13.18
C GLU A 235 -13.34 -16.21 -11.95
N GLU A 236 -13.32 -14.88 -12.11
CA GLU A 236 -13.05 -13.95 -11.02
C GLU A 236 -14.35 -13.46 -10.39
N HIS A 237 -14.48 -13.63 -9.08
CA HIS A 237 -15.65 -13.25 -8.30
C HIS A 237 -15.26 -12.19 -7.28
N TYR A 238 -16.07 -11.13 -7.15
CA TYR A 238 -15.85 -10.10 -6.13
C TYR A 238 -17.02 -10.03 -5.16
N PHE A 239 -16.71 -9.85 -3.88
CA PHE A 239 -17.68 -9.62 -2.81
C PHE A 239 -18.37 -8.27 -2.94
N ASP A 240 -19.67 -8.14 -2.74
CA ASP A 240 -20.37 -6.85 -2.88
C ASP A 240 -19.96 -5.82 -1.80
N GLU A 241 -19.39 -6.31 -0.69
CA GLU A 241 -18.79 -5.51 0.35
C GLU A 241 -17.64 -4.65 -0.20
N THR A 242 -17.69 -3.37 0.13
CA THR A 242 -16.64 -2.41 -0.18
C THR A 242 -16.05 -1.84 1.10
N PHE A 243 -14.80 -1.39 1.02
CA PHE A 243 -14.06 -0.84 2.13
C PHE A 243 -13.44 0.50 1.74
N VAL A 244 -13.69 1.54 2.53
CA VAL A 244 -12.99 2.82 2.39
C VAL A 244 -11.81 2.79 3.37
N PRO A 245 -10.58 2.50 2.92
CA PRO A 245 -9.45 2.37 3.79
C PRO A 245 -9.09 3.74 4.39
N ARG A 246 -8.64 3.73 5.64
CA ARG A 246 -8.21 4.93 6.35
C ARG A 246 -6.74 4.85 6.66
N GLU A 247 -6.03 5.96 6.49
CA GLU A 247 -4.63 6.06 6.88
C GLU A 247 -4.39 5.60 8.31
N ASN A 248 -3.20 5.07 8.56
CA ASN A 248 -2.73 4.80 9.91
C ASN A 248 -1.88 6.00 10.38
N THR A 249 -1.55 6.09 11.66
CA THR A 249 -0.78 7.21 12.21
C THR A 249 0.51 7.47 11.39
N TRP A 250 0.52 8.58 10.65
CA TRP A 250 1.60 9.06 9.76
C TRP A 250 1.89 8.24 8.49
N THR A 251 1.10 7.20 8.18
CA THR A 251 1.34 6.30 7.04
C THR A 251 0.06 6.02 6.26
N GLY A 252 0.18 5.92 4.93
CA GLY A 252 -0.90 5.44 4.08
C GLY A 252 -1.21 3.97 4.30
N VAL A 253 -2.30 3.50 3.69
CA VAL A 253 -2.72 2.11 3.74
C VAL A 253 -1.78 1.22 2.92
N LYS A 254 -1.73 -0.04 3.29
CA LYS A 254 -0.78 -1.00 2.72
C LYS A 254 -1.47 -2.32 2.39
N PRO A 255 -1.42 -2.82 1.14
CA PRO A 255 -1.69 -4.23 0.90
C PRO A 255 -0.70 -5.08 1.70
N ALA A 256 -1.19 -6.18 2.27
CA ALA A 256 -0.45 -7.00 3.20
C ALA A 256 -0.70 -8.49 3.01
N LEU A 257 0.36 -9.29 3.05
CA LEU A 257 0.34 -10.74 3.11
C LEU A 257 0.59 -11.20 4.55
N PHE A 258 -0.11 -12.24 4.99
CA PHE A 258 0.06 -12.75 6.35
C PHE A 258 -0.27 -14.24 6.44
N ALA A 259 0.26 -14.87 7.50
CA ALA A 259 -0.13 -16.19 7.98
C ALA A 259 -0.12 -16.19 9.52
N ILE A 260 -1.21 -16.57 10.17
CA ILE A 260 -1.40 -16.50 11.63
C ILE A 260 -2.06 -17.76 12.19
#